data_AF-A0A960QGZ4-F1
#
_entry.id   AF-A0A960QGZ4-F1
#
_cell.length_a   1.000
_cell.length_b   1.000
_cell.length_c   1.000
_cell.angle_alpha   90.00
_cell.angle_beta   90.00
_cell.angle_gamma   90.00
#
_symmetry.space_group_name_H-M   'P 1'
#
loop_
_entity.id
_entity.type
_entity.pdbx_description
1 polymer ?
#
loop_
_entity_poly.entity_id
_entity_poly.type
_entity_poly.pdbx_seq_one_letter_code
_entity_poly.pdbx_strand_id
1 'polypeptide(L)'
;MRLTDLQKLFEERDIHPNKRLGQCFLVDDNVARWIVDQAGITEDDTVVEVGPGAGSLTQHLIGRVRRLVLVEKDNKLAELLTERYADLAPAVTVIHGDAMDYDVRQHFPEGPVKLIGNLPYSVGNEIIRTFLNPPSPVELAVVMVQREVALRICSDAGGKNYGILSLMMQERWKPELLKTVGPQLFFPRPAVDSSIIRLTPRASGELPPHCPQVFESLVRRGFSQRRKQLRKNLGVEPELWNPAIEAIGASVDTRAQELNLKQWVNLSNLLEPHPAGKHAQRGDEVFDVVDENDVVTGQSTRAEVHAQGLLHRAVHVLVFNPKGEVYLQKRSMLKDTHAGKWDSSSSGHLDAGEDYAAAAIRELNEELLVAPAKPLERLGKVAAGPGTDNEFVEIYRAESRGKGFRIHGNEIDCGGFFPLPLVDEWIATRPEDFATGFKTTFAAVRGNL
;
A
#
# COMPACT_ATOMS: atom_id res chain seq x y z
N MET A 1 2.96 -16.23 28.09
CA MET A 1 1.99 -17.08 28.82
C MET A 1 2.41 -18.55 28.72
N ARG A 2 2.46 -19.30 29.84
CA ARG A 2 2.78 -20.74 29.82
C ARG A 2 1.52 -21.58 29.57
N LEU A 3 1.70 -22.84 29.17
CA LEU A 3 0.59 -23.75 28.88
C LEU A 3 -0.38 -23.92 30.06
N THR A 4 0.13 -24.07 31.28
CA THR A 4 -0.68 -24.24 32.49
C THR A 4 -1.56 -23.02 32.76
N ASP A 5 -1.01 -21.82 32.54
CA ASP A 5 -1.72 -20.56 32.75
C ASP A 5 -2.83 -20.40 31.71
N LEU A 6 -2.54 -20.76 30.46
CA LEU A 6 -3.50 -20.73 29.36
C LEU A 6 -4.67 -21.69 29.60
N GLN A 7 -4.38 -22.94 30.00
CA GLN A 7 -5.41 -23.94 30.26
C GLN A 7 -6.32 -23.52 31.41
N LYS A 8 -5.73 -23.06 32.52
CA LYS A 8 -6.49 -22.53 33.66
C LYS A 8 -7.39 -21.37 33.24
N LEU A 9 -6.86 -20.41 32.49
CA LEU A 9 -7.62 -19.28 31.97
C LEU A 9 -8.79 -19.73 31.08
N PHE A 10 -8.56 -20.73 30.23
CA PHE A 10 -9.59 -21.26 29.34
C PHE A 10 -10.68 -22.01 30.11
N GLU A 11 -10.33 -22.76 31.14
CA GLU A 11 -11.30 -23.42 32.04
C GLU A 11 -12.14 -22.38 32.81
N GLU A 12 -11.50 -21.38 33.42
CA GLU A 12 -12.18 -20.33 34.19
C GLU A 12 -13.14 -19.48 33.36
N ARG A 13 -12.82 -19.30 32.07
CA ARG A 13 -13.58 -18.44 31.14
C ARG A 13 -14.43 -19.24 30.15
N ASP A 14 -14.50 -20.57 30.30
CA ASP A 14 -15.22 -21.47 29.40
C ASP A 14 -14.80 -21.30 27.91
N ILE A 15 -13.52 -21.03 27.65
CA ILE A 15 -12.98 -20.82 26.30
C ILE A 15 -12.50 -22.14 25.72
N HIS A 16 -13.00 -22.46 24.53
CA HIS A 16 -12.65 -23.68 23.83
C HIS A 16 -11.98 -23.32 22.49
N PRO A 17 -10.74 -23.80 22.23
CA PRO A 17 -10.05 -23.54 20.97
C PRO A 17 -10.89 -23.93 19.75
N ASN A 18 -11.17 -22.95 18.89
CA ASN A 18 -11.99 -23.13 17.72
C ASN A 18 -11.16 -23.56 16.51
N LYS A 19 -11.23 -24.84 16.17
CA LYS A 19 -10.53 -25.40 14.99
C LYS A 19 -10.93 -24.73 13.68
N ARG A 20 -12.17 -24.25 13.53
CA ARG A 20 -12.63 -23.57 12.30
C ARG A 20 -11.96 -22.21 12.12
N LEU A 21 -11.58 -21.56 13.22
CA LEU A 21 -10.81 -20.31 13.20
C LEU A 21 -9.31 -20.55 13.06
N GLY A 22 -8.84 -21.81 13.03
CA GLY A 22 -7.42 -22.12 12.91
C GLY A 22 -6.58 -21.69 14.11
N GLN A 23 -7.20 -21.58 15.30
CA GLN A 23 -6.55 -21.11 16.52
C GLN A 23 -5.45 -22.09 16.98
N CYS A 24 -4.23 -21.57 17.11
CA CYS A 24 -3.08 -22.22 17.73
C CYS A 24 -2.37 -21.19 18.61
N PHE A 25 -2.55 -21.28 19.92
CA PHE A 25 -2.04 -20.31 20.88
C PHE A 25 -0.57 -20.60 21.21
N LEU A 26 0.29 -19.60 21.11
CA LEU A 26 1.70 -19.71 21.49
C LEU A 26 1.81 -19.79 23.02
N VAL A 27 2.42 -20.86 23.53
CA VAL A 27 2.56 -21.15 24.98
C VAL A 27 4.01 -21.06 25.49
N ASP A 28 4.90 -20.47 24.69
CA ASP A 28 6.30 -20.22 25.05
C ASP A 28 6.56 -18.71 25.19
N ASP A 29 6.85 -18.27 26.42
CA ASP A 29 7.05 -16.86 26.73
C ASP A 29 8.33 -16.27 26.13
N ASN A 30 9.39 -17.09 26.01
CA ASN A 30 10.67 -16.65 25.48
C ASN A 30 10.56 -16.40 23.97
N VAL A 31 9.87 -17.28 23.25
CA VAL A 31 9.58 -17.09 21.82
C VAL A 31 8.66 -15.90 21.61
N ALA A 32 7.63 -15.74 22.45
CA ALA A 32 6.73 -14.59 22.36
C ALA A 32 7.47 -13.25 22.50
N ARG A 33 8.31 -13.13 23.53
CA ARG A 33 9.15 -11.94 23.75
C ARG A 33 10.11 -11.71 22.58
N TRP A 34 10.80 -12.76 22.15
CA TRP A 34 11.75 -12.69 21.05
C TRP A 34 11.09 -12.20 19.75
N ILE A 35 9.87 -12.64 19.44
CA ILE A 35 9.09 -12.18 18.27
C ILE A 35 8.89 -10.66 18.34
N VAL A 36 8.42 -10.15 19.48
CA VAL A 36 8.19 -8.72 19.68
C VAL A 36 9.50 -7.94 19.54
N ASP A 37 10.61 -8.46 20.04
CA ASP A 37 11.92 -7.82 19.91
C ASP A 37 12.41 -7.74 18.45
N GLN A 38 11.97 -8.63 17.56
CA GLN A 38 12.31 -8.56 16.13
C GLN A 38 11.63 -7.39 15.39
N ALA A 39 10.56 -6.82 15.98
CA ALA A 39 9.84 -5.69 15.41
C ALA A 39 10.50 -4.34 15.71
N GLY A 40 11.53 -4.31 16.57
CA GLY A 40 12.26 -3.09 16.92
C GLY A 40 11.32 -1.97 17.37
N ILE A 41 10.35 -2.30 18.23
CA ILE A 41 9.31 -1.36 18.67
C ILE A 41 9.87 -0.23 19.53
N THR A 42 9.28 0.95 19.42
CA THR A 42 9.57 2.16 20.20
C THR A 42 8.28 2.75 20.77
N GLU A 43 8.42 3.66 21.73
CA GLU A 43 7.29 4.36 22.38
C GLU A 43 6.48 5.25 21.44
N ASP A 44 6.97 5.51 20.22
CA ASP A 44 6.27 6.30 19.20
C ASP A 44 5.39 5.44 18.27
N ASP A 45 5.62 4.13 18.24
CA ASP A 45 4.96 3.22 17.31
C ASP A 45 3.47 3.03 17.64
N THR A 46 2.69 2.87 16.57
CA THR A 46 1.37 2.26 16.62
C THR A 46 1.50 0.79 16.18
N VAL A 47 1.15 -0.15 17.05
CA VAL A 47 1.19 -1.59 16.71
C VAL A 47 -0.23 -2.11 16.53
N VAL A 48 -0.47 -2.76 15.39
CA VAL A 48 -1.66 -3.59 15.20
C VAL A 48 -1.27 -5.05 15.40
N GLU A 49 -1.83 -5.67 16.44
CA GLU A 49 -1.71 -7.10 16.68
C GLU A 49 -2.93 -7.85 16.13
N VAL A 50 -2.72 -8.72 15.16
CA VAL A 50 -3.78 -9.54 14.58
C VAL A 50 -3.80 -10.92 15.21
N GLY A 51 -4.97 -11.33 15.70
CA GLY A 51 -5.16 -12.62 16.39
C GLY A 51 -4.35 -12.71 17.69
N PRO A 52 -4.52 -11.75 18.63
CA PRO A 52 -3.82 -11.76 19.92
C PRO A 52 -4.12 -13.02 20.74
N GLY A 53 -5.28 -13.66 20.53
CA GLY A 53 -5.70 -14.83 21.27
C GLY A 53 -5.79 -14.54 22.77
N ALA A 54 -5.07 -15.30 23.59
CA ALA A 54 -4.99 -15.06 25.02
C ALA A 54 -4.00 -13.94 25.44
N GLY A 55 -3.39 -13.27 24.46
CA GLY A 55 -2.47 -12.14 24.68
C GLY A 55 -1.01 -12.53 24.88
N SER A 56 -0.55 -13.63 24.27
CA SER A 56 0.82 -14.14 24.46
C SER A 56 1.89 -13.18 23.94
N LEU A 57 1.66 -12.51 22.79
CA LEU A 57 2.55 -11.46 22.30
C LEU A 57 2.17 -10.11 22.92
N THR A 58 0.86 -9.82 23.02
CA THR A 58 0.30 -8.60 23.64
C THR A 58 0.99 -8.18 24.92
N GLN A 59 1.16 -9.07 25.89
CA GLN A 59 1.78 -8.76 27.19
C GLN A 59 3.21 -8.19 27.06
N HIS A 60 3.91 -8.48 25.97
CA HIS A 60 5.27 -7.98 25.70
C HIS A 60 5.28 -6.68 24.89
N LEU A 61 4.10 -6.20 24.45
CA LEU A 61 3.88 -4.92 23.76
C LEU A 61 3.39 -3.82 24.72
N ILE A 62 2.67 -4.21 25.78
CA ILE A 62 2.13 -3.28 26.78
C ILE A 62 3.23 -2.39 27.35
N GLY A 63 3.01 -1.08 27.31
CA GLY A 63 3.92 -0.07 27.85
C GLY A 63 5.19 0.19 27.02
N ARG A 64 5.31 -0.40 25.81
CA ARG A 64 6.47 -0.19 24.91
C ARG A 64 6.13 0.57 23.63
N VAL A 65 4.86 0.92 23.44
CA VAL A 65 4.32 1.52 22.21
C VAL A 65 3.36 2.65 22.56
N ARG A 66 3.21 3.62 21.66
CA ARG A 66 2.29 4.74 21.82
C ARG A 66 0.85 4.26 21.85
N ARG A 67 0.53 3.34 20.93
CA ARG A 67 -0.80 2.76 20.77
C ARG A 67 -0.71 1.31 20.33
N LEU A 68 -1.57 0.49 20.92
CA LEU A 68 -1.71 -0.94 20.63
C LEU A 68 -3.17 -1.22 20.25
N VAL A 69 -3.36 -1.75 19.04
CA VAL A 69 -4.67 -2.14 18.52
C VAL A 69 -4.71 -3.65 18.37
N LEU A 70 -5.63 -4.29 19.08
CA LEU A 70 -5.79 -5.74 19.10
C LEU A 70 -7.00 -6.12 18.25
N VAL A 71 -6.80 -6.79 17.12
CA VAL A 71 -7.89 -7.25 16.26
C VAL A 71 -8.14 -8.74 16.49
N GLU A 72 -9.24 -9.06 17.17
CA GLU A 72 -9.61 -10.42 17.55
C GLU A 72 -11.01 -10.78 17.03
N LYS A 73 -11.12 -11.92 16.38
CA LYS A 73 -12.37 -12.39 15.75
C LYS A 73 -13.21 -13.23 16.72
N ASP A 74 -12.60 -13.88 17.68
CA ASP A 74 -13.29 -14.69 18.67
C ASP A 74 -13.88 -13.82 19.78
N ASN A 75 -15.21 -13.80 19.88
CA ASN A 75 -15.94 -12.97 20.84
C ASN A 75 -15.45 -13.16 22.29
N LYS A 76 -15.25 -14.41 22.74
CA LYS A 76 -14.85 -14.68 24.14
C LYS A 76 -13.44 -14.17 24.42
N LEU A 77 -12.54 -14.27 23.45
CA LEU A 77 -11.16 -13.76 23.57
C LEU A 77 -11.13 -12.23 23.48
N ALA A 78 -11.93 -11.63 22.61
CA ALA A 78 -12.06 -10.17 22.52
C ALA A 78 -12.62 -9.58 23.82
N GLU A 79 -13.67 -10.17 24.40
CA GLU A 79 -14.21 -9.78 25.72
C GLU A 79 -13.15 -9.89 26.81
N LEU A 80 -12.44 -11.02 26.87
CA LEU A 80 -11.35 -11.24 27.82
C LEU A 80 -10.26 -10.17 27.73
N LEU A 81 -9.80 -9.83 26.52
CA LEU A 81 -8.76 -8.82 26.31
C LEU A 81 -9.28 -7.42 26.66
N THR A 82 -10.55 -7.13 26.34
CA THR A 82 -11.18 -5.85 26.64
C THR A 82 -11.24 -5.63 28.15
N GLU A 83 -11.69 -6.62 28.92
CA GLU A 83 -11.71 -6.56 30.38
C GLU A 83 -10.30 -6.43 30.96
N ARG A 84 -9.35 -7.22 30.45
CA ARG A 84 -7.97 -7.25 30.97
C ARG A 84 -7.24 -5.92 30.82
N TYR A 85 -7.51 -5.19 29.74
CA TYR A 85 -6.79 -3.96 29.40
C TYR A 85 -7.68 -2.71 29.46
N ALA A 86 -8.83 -2.78 30.11
CA ALA A 86 -9.77 -1.66 30.22
C ALA A 86 -9.13 -0.38 30.78
N ASP A 87 -8.27 -0.53 31.81
CA ASP A 87 -7.58 0.59 32.46
C ASP A 87 -6.47 1.23 31.60
N LEU A 88 -6.14 0.61 30.46
CA LEU A 88 -5.12 1.11 29.52
C LEU A 88 -5.74 1.80 28.30
N ALA A 89 -7.07 1.91 28.23
CA ALA A 89 -7.73 2.65 27.16
C ALA A 89 -7.41 4.16 27.25
N PRO A 90 -7.21 4.88 26.12
CA PRO A 90 -7.26 4.38 24.74
C PRO A 90 -5.92 3.84 24.20
N ALA A 91 -4.84 3.86 24.99
CA ALA A 91 -3.52 3.40 24.56
C ALA A 91 -3.52 1.93 24.13
N VAL A 92 -4.37 1.10 24.74
CA VAL A 92 -4.69 -0.25 24.26
C VAL A 92 -6.17 -0.30 23.86
N THR A 93 -6.45 -0.67 22.62
CA THR A 93 -7.80 -0.81 22.09
C THR A 93 -8.03 -2.22 21.57
N VAL A 94 -9.14 -2.84 21.94
CA VAL A 94 -9.56 -4.15 21.42
C VAL A 94 -10.69 -3.95 20.42
N ILE A 95 -10.50 -4.51 19.23
CA ILE A 95 -11.47 -4.51 18.14
C ILE A 95 -11.94 -5.94 17.96
N HIS A 96 -13.19 -6.20 18.34
CA HIS A 96 -13.86 -7.44 18.00
C HIS A 96 -14.27 -7.40 16.51
N GLY A 97 -13.55 -8.12 15.66
CA GLY A 97 -13.78 -8.10 14.22
C GLY A 97 -12.93 -9.08 13.44
N ASP A 98 -13.30 -9.31 12.18
CA ASP A 98 -12.48 -10.08 11.25
C ASP A 98 -11.34 -9.22 10.72
N ALA A 99 -10.10 -9.66 10.93
CA ALA A 99 -8.93 -8.97 10.42
C ALA A 99 -8.90 -8.89 8.88
N MET A 100 -9.58 -9.78 8.16
CA MET A 100 -9.68 -9.69 6.70
C MET A 100 -10.51 -8.50 6.22
N ASP A 101 -11.44 -8.03 7.05
CA ASP A 101 -12.33 -6.89 6.77
C ASP A 101 -11.86 -5.59 7.45
N TYR A 102 -10.72 -5.65 8.15
CA TYR A 102 -10.19 -4.53 8.91
C TYR A 102 -9.51 -3.51 8.00
N ASP A 103 -9.93 -2.25 8.08
CA ASP A 103 -9.30 -1.17 7.34
C ASP A 103 -8.10 -0.61 8.10
N VAL A 104 -6.91 -1.15 7.85
CA VAL A 104 -5.66 -0.67 8.46
C VAL A 104 -5.33 0.78 8.09
N ARG A 105 -5.91 1.32 7.01
CA ARG A 105 -5.65 2.68 6.52
C ARG A 105 -6.14 3.74 7.48
N GLN A 106 -7.06 3.42 8.39
CA GLN A 106 -7.50 4.33 9.44
C GLN A 106 -6.35 4.79 10.36
N HIS A 107 -5.21 4.09 10.35
CA HIS A 107 -4.04 4.43 11.16
C HIS A 107 -3.03 5.34 10.46
N PHE A 108 -3.30 5.81 9.24
CA PHE A 108 -2.45 6.81 8.59
C PHE A 108 -2.17 8.06 9.48
N PRO A 109 -3.15 8.60 10.24
CA PRO A 109 -2.91 9.70 11.19
C PRO A 109 -2.00 9.36 12.39
N GLU A 110 -1.69 8.08 12.62
CA GLU A 110 -1.14 7.56 13.87
C GLU A 110 0.38 7.35 13.88
N GLY A 111 1.11 7.82 12.87
CA GLY A 111 2.56 7.67 12.81
C GLY A 111 3.01 6.27 12.38
N PRO A 112 4.23 5.83 12.71
CA PRO A 112 4.76 4.54 12.25
C PRO A 112 3.85 3.39 12.68
N VAL A 113 3.29 2.66 11.71
CA VAL A 113 2.42 1.52 11.98
C VAL A 113 3.21 0.23 11.78
N LYS A 114 3.16 -0.67 12.76
CA LYS A 114 3.78 -2.00 12.68
C LYS A 114 2.72 -3.09 12.85
N LEU A 115 2.82 -4.14 12.04
CA LEU A 115 1.98 -5.32 12.13
C LEU A 115 2.71 -6.43 12.89
N ILE A 116 2.09 -6.95 13.95
CA ILE A 116 2.59 -8.11 14.68
C ILE A 116 1.48 -9.15 14.75
N GLY A 117 1.81 -10.44 14.69
CA GLY A 117 0.77 -11.44 14.91
C GLY A 117 1.23 -12.88 14.79
N ASN A 118 0.58 -13.75 15.56
CA ASN A 118 0.55 -15.18 15.31
C ASN A 118 -0.66 -15.51 14.45
N LEU A 119 -0.49 -15.45 13.13
CA LEU A 119 -1.62 -15.42 12.22
C LEU A 119 -2.31 -16.79 12.14
N PRO A 120 -3.65 -16.82 12.10
CA PRO A 120 -4.39 -18.05 11.90
C PRO A 120 -4.02 -18.74 10.59
N TYR A 121 -3.88 -20.05 10.64
CA TYR A 121 -3.35 -20.83 9.51
C TYR A 121 -4.24 -20.85 8.28
N SER A 122 -5.56 -20.78 8.47
CA SER A 122 -6.54 -20.84 7.38
C SER A 122 -6.58 -19.55 6.54
N VAL A 123 -6.23 -18.41 7.13
CA VAL A 123 -6.45 -17.08 6.54
C VAL A 123 -5.22 -16.17 6.58
N GLY A 124 -4.08 -16.65 7.08
CA GLY A 124 -2.87 -15.83 7.26
C GLY A 124 -2.38 -15.13 5.99
N ASN A 125 -2.53 -15.75 4.81
CA ASN A 125 -2.21 -15.10 3.53
C ASN A 125 -3.14 -13.92 3.21
N GLU A 126 -4.44 -14.07 3.46
CA GLU A 126 -5.40 -13.00 3.22
C GLU A 126 -5.21 -11.85 4.20
N ILE A 127 -4.92 -12.16 5.47
CA ILE A 127 -4.54 -11.14 6.47
C ILE A 127 -3.29 -10.38 6.02
N ILE A 128 -2.23 -11.07 5.61
CA ILE A 128 -1.02 -10.41 5.10
C ILE A 128 -1.37 -9.47 3.92
N ARG A 129 -2.24 -9.90 3.00
CA ARG A 129 -2.69 -9.08 1.88
C ARG A 129 -3.50 -7.86 2.35
N THR A 130 -4.48 -8.03 3.22
CA THR A 130 -5.32 -6.94 3.74
C THR A 130 -4.49 -5.86 4.41
N PHE A 131 -3.46 -6.24 5.17
CA PHE A 131 -2.65 -5.28 5.92
C PHE A 131 -1.48 -4.69 5.12
N LEU A 132 -0.91 -5.42 4.16
CA LEU A 132 0.34 -5.03 3.51
C LEU A 132 0.20 -4.61 2.05
N ASN A 133 -0.95 -4.86 1.41
CA ASN A 133 -1.20 -4.34 0.07
C ASN A 133 -1.39 -2.81 0.13
N PRO A 134 -0.80 -2.06 -0.80
CA PRO A 134 -0.97 -0.62 -0.83
C PRO A 134 -2.40 -0.22 -1.24
N PRO A 135 -2.91 0.91 -0.73
CA PRO A 135 -2.24 1.78 0.23
C PRO A 135 -2.35 1.24 1.66
N SER A 136 -1.21 1.22 2.37
CA SER A 136 -1.12 0.77 3.75
C SER A 136 -0.14 1.66 4.53
N PRO A 137 -0.44 2.01 5.80
CA PRO A 137 0.50 2.72 6.66
C PRO A 137 1.55 1.80 7.29
N VAL A 138 1.48 0.48 7.08
CA VAL A 138 2.40 -0.46 7.72
C VAL A 138 3.82 -0.28 7.17
N GLU A 139 4.78 -0.04 8.07
CA GLU A 139 6.19 0.15 7.75
C GLU A 139 7.06 -1.04 8.11
N LEU A 140 6.53 -1.99 8.89
CA LEU A 140 7.19 -3.23 9.24
C LEU A 140 6.16 -4.28 9.69
N ALA A 141 6.34 -5.53 9.28
CA ALA A 141 5.56 -6.63 9.80
C ALA A 141 6.44 -7.77 10.33
N VAL A 142 6.12 -8.27 11.52
CA VAL A 142 6.68 -9.51 12.08
C VAL A 142 5.54 -10.45 12.38
N VAL A 143 5.41 -11.46 11.54
CA VAL A 143 4.28 -12.39 11.62
C VAL A 143 4.77 -13.83 11.69
N MET A 144 4.05 -14.63 12.47
CA MET A 144 4.20 -16.06 12.48
C MET A 144 3.10 -16.70 11.63
N VAL A 145 3.52 -17.56 10.71
CA VAL A 145 2.64 -18.27 9.77
C VAL A 145 3.07 -19.74 9.68
N GLN A 146 2.29 -20.57 8.99
CA GLN A 146 2.73 -21.93 8.65
C GLN A 146 4.05 -21.90 7.87
N ARG A 147 4.93 -22.87 8.14
CA ARG A 147 6.23 -22.97 7.47
C ARG A 147 6.13 -22.94 5.95
N GLU A 148 5.13 -23.62 5.36
CA GLU A 148 4.94 -23.62 3.91
C GLU A 148 4.64 -22.21 3.36
N VAL A 149 3.80 -21.43 4.05
CA VAL A 149 3.46 -20.06 3.65
C VAL A 149 4.69 -19.16 3.72
N ALA A 150 5.45 -19.22 4.82
CA ALA A 150 6.71 -18.49 4.94
C ALA A 150 7.69 -18.85 3.83
N LEU A 151 7.85 -20.15 3.51
CA LEU A 151 8.72 -20.57 2.42
C LEU A 151 8.24 -20.06 1.06
N ARG A 152 6.93 -20.01 0.80
CA ARG A 152 6.39 -19.44 -0.45
C ARG A 152 6.67 -17.93 -0.54
N ILE A 153 6.57 -17.19 0.56
CA ILE A 153 6.86 -15.74 0.59
C ILE A 153 8.36 -15.46 0.40
N CYS A 154 9.21 -16.21 1.11
CA CYS A 154 10.66 -15.97 1.17
C CYS A 154 11.48 -16.69 0.07
N SER A 155 10.87 -17.48 -0.81
CA SER A 155 11.63 -18.21 -1.84
C SER A 155 12.15 -17.30 -2.94
N ASP A 156 13.37 -17.55 -3.39
CA ASP A 156 13.96 -16.94 -4.58
C ASP A 156 13.63 -17.72 -5.86
N ALA A 157 13.90 -17.10 -7.01
CA ALA A 157 13.75 -17.73 -8.32
C ALA A 157 14.51 -19.06 -8.43
N GLY A 158 13.93 -20.00 -9.17
CA GLY A 158 14.40 -21.39 -9.27
C GLY A 158 14.01 -22.27 -8.07
N GLY A 159 13.57 -21.69 -6.95
CA GLY A 159 13.15 -22.42 -5.77
C GLY A 159 11.86 -23.24 -5.96
N LYS A 160 11.74 -24.37 -5.26
CA LYS A 160 10.54 -25.24 -5.31
C LYS A 160 9.25 -24.49 -4.91
N ASN A 161 9.33 -23.62 -3.91
CA ASN A 161 8.17 -22.88 -3.39
C ASN A 161 7.98 -21.50 -4.03
N TYR A 162 8.85 -21.11 -4.97
CA TYR A 162 8.75 -19.85 -5.69
C TYR A 162 7.53 -19.81 -6.62
N GLY A 163 6.81 -18.70 -6.62
CA GLY A 163 5.65 -18.50 -7.48
C GLY A 163 4.96 -17.16 -7.27
N ILE A 164 3.65 -17.13 -7.54
CA ILE A 164 2.83 -15.91 -7.49
C ILE A 164 2.95 -15.23 -6.12
N LEU A 165 2.82 -15.97 -5.01
CA LEU A 165 2.89 -15.38 -3.68
C LEU A 165 4.26 -14.75 -3.38
N SER A 166 5.35 -15.38 -3.85
CA SER A 166 6.70 -14.84 -3.74
C SER A 166 6.75 -13.48 -4.44
N LEU A 167 6.38 -13.42 -5.71
CA LEU A 167 6.44 -12.19 -6.51
C LEU A 167 5.52 -11.09 -6.00
N MET A 168 4.28 -11.40 -5.61
CA MET A 168 3.33 -10.39 -5.12
C MET A 168 3.80 -9.77 -3.80
N MET A 169 4.33 -10.57 -2.87
CA MET A 169 4.88 -10.01 -1.63
C MET A 169 6.20 -9.31 -1.89
N GLN A 170 7.07 -9.96 -2.65
CA GLN A 170 8.38 -9.44 -2.95
C GLN A 170 8.31 -8.20 -3.83
N GLU A 171 7.26 -7.87 -4.56
CA GLU A 171 7.20 -6.60 -5.31
C GLU A 171 7.43 -5.38 -4.39
N ARG A 172 6.80 -5.39 -3.21
CA ARG A 172 6.81 -4.25 -2.28
C ARG A 172 7.62 -4.49 -1.01
N TRP A 173 7.86 -5.75 -0.65
CA TRP A 173 8.47 -6.13 0.63
C TRP A 173 9.75 -6.94 0.42
N LYS A 174 10.70 -6.80 1.35
CA LYS A 174 11.85 -7.70 1.55
C LYS A 174 11.49 -8.70 2.65
N PRO A 175 11.10 -9.93 2.28
CA PRO A 175 10.82 -10.97 3.26
C PRO A 175 12.10 -11.60 3.79
N GLU A 176 12.13 -11.85 5.10
CA GLU A 176 13.22 -12.53 5.79
C GLU A 176 12.65 -13.64 6.66
N LEU A 177 13.15 -14.87 6.48
CA LEU A 177 12.83 -16.01 7.34
C LEU A 177 13.71 -15.97 8.60
N LEU A 178 13.16 -15.51 9.71
CA LEU A 178 13.94 -15.30 10.93
C LEU A 178 14.16 -16.60 11.72
N LYS A 179 13.10 -17.39 11.91
CA LYS A 179 13.14 -18.60 12.74
C LYS A 179 12.01 -19.57 12.39
N THR A 180 12.26 -20.87 12.53
CA THR A 180 11.22 -21.91 12.49
C THR A 180 11.07 -22.53 13.87
N VAL A 181 9.83 -22.76 14.29
CA VAL A 181 9.48 -23.37 15.58
C VAL A 181 8.57 -24.58 15.38
N GLY A 182 8.73 -25.57 16.24
CA GLY A 182 7.97 -26.81 16.17
C GLY A 182 6.59 -26.73 16.87
N PRO A 183 5.69 -27.70 16.60
CA PRO A 183 4.32 -27.72 17.12
C PRO A 183 4.19 -27.75 18.63
N GLN A 184 5.22 -28.18 19.36
CA GLN A 184 5.22 -28.30 20.81
C GLN A 184 5.08 -26.97 21.54
N LEU A 185 5.35 -25.84 20.86
CA LEU A 185 5.21 -24.50 21.45
C LEU A 185 3.78 -23.95 21.39
N PHE A 186 2.81 -24.77 20.95
CA PHE A 186 1.44 -24.33 20.73
C PHE A 186 0.41 -25.20 21.44
N PHE A 187 -0.72 -24.58 21.73
CA PHE A 187 -1.92 -25.25 22.19
C PHE A 187 -3.16 -24.73 21.44
N PRO A 188 -4.02 -25.59 20.89
CA PRO A 188 -3.74 -26.98 20.54
C PRO A 188 -2.51 -27.10 19.62
N ARG A 189 -1.86 -28.27 19.60
CA ARG A 189 -0.67 -28.48 18.76
C ARG A 189 -1.07 -28.51 17.28
N PRO A 190 -0.42 -27.73 16.41
CA PRO A 190 -0.62 -27.82 14.98
C PRO A 190 -0.03 -29.10 14.39
N ALA A 191 -0.45 -29.44 13.16
CA ALA A 191 0.09 -30.58 12.42
C ALA A 191 1.43 -30.28 11.71
N VAL A 192 1.80 -29.00 11.60
CA VAL A 192 2.97 -28.52 10.86
C VAL A 192 3.74 -27.48 11.67
N ASP A 193 5.02 -27.31 11.32
CA ASP A 193 5.87 -26.26 11.87
C ASP A 193 5.36 -24.86 11.51
N SER A 194 5.72 -23.89 12.34
CA SER A 194 5.50 -22.46 12.10
C SER A 194 6.83 -21.77 11.80
N SER A 195 6.77 -20.71 11.02
CA SER A 195 7.91 -19.84 10.76
C SER A 195 7.56 -18.41 11.07
N ILE A 196 8.50 -17.71 11.69
CA ILE A 196 8.46 -16.28 11.95
C ILE A 196 9.17 -15.60 10.79
N ILE A 197 8.47 -14.69 10.11
CA ILE A 197 9.00 -13.89 9.03
C ILE A 197 8.95 -12.41 9.39
N ARG A 198 9.93 -11.66 8.89
CA ARG A 198 9.94 -10.20 8.91
C ARG A 198 9.78 -9.68 7.50
N LEU A 199 8.91 -8.69 7.33
CA LEU A 199 8.66 -8.01 6.07
C LEU A 199 9.02 -6.53 6.28
N THR A 200 10.02 -6.07 5.54
CA THR A 200 10.43 -4.65 5.50
C THR A 200 10.11 -4.07 4.12
N PRO A 201 9.60 -2.83 4.01
CA PRO A 201 9.34 -2.22 2.72
C PRO A 201 10.61 -2.15 1.87
N ARG A 202 10.48 -2.32 0.56
CA ARG A 202 11.60 -2.02 -0.35
C ARG A 202 11.84 -0.52 -0.39
N ALA A 203 13.11 -0.15 -0.48
CA ALA A 203 13.45 1.24 -0.71
C ALA A 203 13.02 1.64 -2.12
N SER A 204 12.69 2.93 -2.27
CA SER A 204 12.41 3.50 -3.58
C SER A 204 13.60 3.30 -4.53
N GLY A 205 13.30 3.00 -5.80
CA GLY A 205 14.31 2.85 -6.85
C GLY A 205 15.02 1.49 -6.90
N GLU A 206 14.77 0.59 -5.95
CA GLU A 206 15.30 -0.79 -6.03
C GLU A 206 14.77 -1.57 -7.23
N LEU A 207 13.53 -1.27 -7.62
CA LEU A 207 12.89 -1.81 -8.81
C LEU A 207 12.60 -0.68 -9.80
N PRO A 208 12.66 -0.97 -11.11
CA PRO A 208 12.17 -0.06 -12.14
C PRO A 208 10.70 0.30 -11.87
N PRO A 209 10.29 1.54 -12.15
CA PRO A 209 8.90 1.93 -12.13
C PRO A 209 8.07 1.04 -13.04
N HIS A 210 6.90 0.62 -12.58
CA HIS A 210 6.02 -0.27 -13.33
C HIS A 210 4.57 -0.06 -12.91
N CYS A 211 3.64 -0.64 -13.67
CA CYS A 211 2.23 -0.68 -13.33
C CYS A 211 1.94 -1.97 -12.52
N PRO A 212 1.56 -1.90 -11.22
CA PRO A 212 1.31 -3.08 -10.40
C PRO A 212 0.23 -4.00 -10.97
N GLN A 213 -0.83 -3.42 -11.57
CA GLN A 213 -1.94 -4.17 -12.17
C GLN A 213 -1.49 -5.00 -13.37
N VAL A 214 -0.60 -4.44 -14.21
CA VAL A 214 -0.01 -5.15 -15.35
C VAL A 214 0.93 -6.25 -14.87
N PHE A 215 1.78 -5.94 -13.89
CA PHE A 215 2.69 -6.91 -13.27
C PHE A 215 1.92 -8.10 -12.68
N GLU A 216 0.90 -7.86 -11.84
CA GLU A 216 0.06 -8.92 -11.27
C GLU A 216 -0.60 -9.78 -12.35
N SER A 217 -1.19 -9.14 -13.37
CA SER A 217 -1.84 -9.84 -14.49
C SER A 217 -0.87 -10.76 -15.23
N LEU A 218 0.34 -10.28 -15.54
CA LEU A 218 1.38 -11.06 -16.21
C LEU A 218 1.89 -12.21 -15.35
N VAL A 219 2.15 -11.97 -14.06
CA VAL A 219 2.59 -13.02 -13.13
C VAL A 219 1.54 -14.12 -13.03
N ARG A 220 0.26 -13.77 -12.85
CA ARG A 220 -0.84 -14.74 -12.77
C ARG A 220 -0.96 -15.59 -14.03
N ARG A 221 -0.91 -14.95 -15.22
CA ARG A 221 -0.94 -15.67 -16.50
C ARG A 221 0.29 -16.57 -16.65
N GLY A 222 1.47 -16.07 -16.33
CA GLY A 222 2.73 -16.79 -16.49
C GLY A 222 2.82 -18.06 -15.64
N PHE A 223 2.26 -18.05 -14.44
CA PHE A 223 2.21 -19.21 -13.55
C PHE A 223 1.00 -20.14 -13.77
N SER A 224 0.13 -19.85 -14.75
CA SER A 224 -1.08 -20.65 -15.02
C SER A 224 -0.80 -22.12 -15.34
N GLN A 225 0.31 -22.42 -16.04
CA GLN A 225 0.78 -23.79 -16.29
C GLN A 225 2.27 -23.91 -16.03
N ARG A 226 2.65 -24.34 -14.81
CA ARG A 226 4.04 -24.34 -14.31
C ARG A 226 5.07 -25.08 -15.19
N ARG A 227 4.65 -26.10 -15.94
CA ARG A 227 5.54 -26.90 -16.81
C ARG A 227 5.69 -26.33 -18.23
N LYS A 228 4.85 -25.35 -18.61
CA LYS A 228 4.84 -24.75 -19.95
C LYS A 228 5.86 -23.61 -20.01
N GLN A 229 6.42 -23.37 -21.19
CA GLN A 229 7.27 -22.18 -21.44
C GLN A 229 6.47 -20.90 -21.21
N LEU A 230 7.13 -19.87 -20.66
CA LEU A 230 6.49 -18.64 -20.21
C LEU A 230 5.75 -17.93 -21.36
N ARG A 231 6.38 -17.78 -22.53
CA ARG A 231 5.76 -17.20 -23.73
C ARG A 231 4.41 -17.83 -24.07
N LYS A 232 4.31 -19.16 -23.95
CA LYS A 232 3.09 -19.92 -24.27
C LYS A 232 2.00 -19.79 -23.21
N ASN A 233 2.35 -19.39 -21.99
CA ASN A 233 1.38 -19.04 -20.95
C ASN A 233 0.89 -17.61 -21.11
N LEU A 234 1.78 -16.69 -21.50
CA LEU A 234 1.43 -15.28 -21.73
C LEU A 234 0.67 -15.07 -23.05
N GLY A 235 0.83 -15.97 -24.03
CA GLY A 235 0.20 -15.83 -25.35
C GLY A 235 0.83 -14.72 -26.19
N VAL A 236 2.14 -14.52 -26.04
CA VAL A 236 2.88 -13.45 -26.72
C VAL A 236 3.51 -13.96 -28.01
N GLU A 237 3.36 -13.17 -29.08
CA GLU A 237 3.95 -13.46 -30.39
C GLU A 237 5.48 -13.33 -30.38
N PRO A 238 6.21 -14.15 -31.17
CA PRO A 238 7.68 -14.16 -31.17
C PRO A 238 8.33 -12.79 -31.41
N GLU A 239 7.71 -11.95 -32.24
CA GLU A 239 8.23 -10.63 -32.64
C GLU A 239 8.30 -9.66 -31.46
N LEU A 240 7.34 -9.77 -30.52
CA LEU A 240 7.37 -9.00 -29.27
C LEU A 240 8.17 -9.73 -28.18
N TRP A 241 8.11 -11.06 -28.14
CA TRP A 241 8.77 -11.86 -27.10
C TRP A 241 10.29 -11.85 -27.19
N ASN A 242 10.85 -12.08 -28.38
CA ASN A 242 12.29 -12.30 -28.53
C ASN A 242 13.12 -11.08 -28.10
N PRO A 243 12.80 -9.83 -28.52
CA PRO A 243 13.51 -8.65 -28.05
C PRO A 243 13.33 -8.43 -26.54
N ALA A 244 12.12 -8.67 -26.01
CA ALA A 244 11.83 -8.45 -24.60
C ALA A 244 12.58 -9.43 -23.69
N ILE A 245 12.65 -10.71 -24.06
CA ILE A 245 13.31 -11.73 -23.25
C ILE A 245 14.85 -11.61 -23.30
N GLU A 246 15.38 -11.20 -24.46
CA GLU A 246 16.79 -10.85 -24.63
C GLU A 246 17.17 -9.64 -23.77
N ALA A 247 16.35 -8.58 -23.76
CA ALA A 247 16.59 -7.38 -22.97
C ALA A 247 16.65 -7.63 -21.46
N ILE A 248 15.98 -8.67 -20.95
CA ILE A 248 16.06 -9.07 -19.53
C ILE A 248 17.09 -10.18 -19.26
N GLY A 249 17.85 -10.58 -20.28
CA GLY A 249 18.91 -11.58 -20.19
C GLY A 249 18.42 -13.00 -19.87
N ALA A 250 17.25 -13.39 -20.36
CA ALA A 250 16.67 -14.72 -20.13
C ALA A 250 16.56 -15.55 -21.42
N SER A 251 16.46 -16.87 -21.27
CA SER A 251 16.31 -17.77 -22.42
C SER A 251 14.92 -17.68 -23.05
N VAL A 252 14.83 -17.84 -24.37
CA VAL A 252 13.56 -17.80 -25.11
C VAL A 252 12.58 -18.89 -24.70
N ASP A 253 13.07 -20.01 -24.15
CA ASP A 253 12.31 -21.16 -23.67
C ASP A 253 12.09 -21.16 -22.15
N THR A 254 12.44 -20.06 -21.47
CA THR A 254 12.35 -19.96 -20.01
C THR A 254 10.95 -20.19 -19.47
N ARG A 255 10.87 -20.66 -18.23
CA ARG A 255 9.62 -20.86 -17.48
C ARG A 255 9.46 -19.81 -16.40
N ALA A 256 8.21 -19.60 -15.99
CA ALA A 256 7.84 -18.56 -15.01
C ALA A 256 8.69 -18.56 -13.73
N GLN A 257 8.99 -19.74 -13.19
CA GLN A 257 9.76 -19.88 -11.96
C GLN A 257 11.26 -19.56 -12.10
N GLU A 258 11.79 -19.44 -13.30
CA GLU A 258 13.22 -19.19 -13.55
C GLU A 258 13.56 -17.68 -13.53
N LEU A 259 12.55 -16.82 -13.73
CA LEU A 259 12.72 -15.37 -13.71
C LEU A 259 12.69 -14.85 -12.27
N ASN A 260 13.69 -14.04 -11.91
CA ASN A 260 13.69 -13.28 -10.67
C ASN A 260 12.75 -12.07 -10.73
N LEU A 261 12.51 -11.43 -9.58
CA LEU A 261 11.59 -10.30 -9.46
C LEU A 261 11.93 -9.14 -10.42
N LYS A 262 13.21 -8.75 -10.52
CA LYS A 262 13.63 -7.65 -11.39
C LYS A 262 13.39 -7.97 -12.86
N GLN A 263 13.61 -9.22 -13.27
CA GLN A 263 13.29 -9.70 -14.61
C GLN A 263 11.79 -9.67 -14.89
N TRP A 264 10.95 -10.07 -13.93
CA TRP A 264 9.50 -9.97 -14.07
C TRP A 264 9.00 -8.53 -14.22
N VAL A 265 9.53 -7.60 -13.42
CA VAL A 265 9.20 -6.17 -13.51
C VAL A 265 9.59 -5.60 -14.87
N ASN A 266 10.82 -5.85 -15.32
CA ASN A 266 11.26 -5.41 -16.64
C ASN A 266 10.43 -6.01 -17.78
N LEU A 267 10.11 -7.31 -17.70
CA LEU A 267 9.26 -7.96 -18.68
C LEU A 267 7.86 -7.32 -18.73
N SER A 268 7.29 -6.94 -17.58
CA SER A 268 6.00 -6.24 -17.55
C SER A 268 6.03 -4.90 -18.25
N ASN A 269 7.09 -4.11 -18.05
CA ASN A 269 7.24 -2.81 -18.70
C ASN A 269 7.40 -2.94 -20.23
N LEU A 270 8.06 -4.01 -20.69
CA LEU A 270 8.31 -4.24 -22.12
C LEU A 270 7.07 -4.78 -22.86
N LEU A 271 6.27 -5.64 -22.23
CA LEU A 271 5.13 -6.28 -22.88
C LEU A 271 3.87 -5.42 -22.88
N GLU A 272 3.63 -4.65 -21.83
CA GLU A 272 2.41 -3.86 -21.66
C GLU A 272 2.77 -2.46 -21.13
N PRO A 273 3.40 -1.60 -21.96
CA PRO A 273 3.82 -0.27 -21.55
C PRO A 273 2.62 0.62 -21.25
N HIS A 274 2.66 1.31 -20.11
CA HIS A 274 1.68 2.35 -19.79
C HIS A 274 1.97 3.61 -20.62
N PRO A 275 0.95 4.35 -21.10
CA PRO A 275 1.15 5.63 -21.79
C PRO A 275 2.05 6.59 -21.01
N ALA A 276 1.74 6.83 -19.72
CA ALA A 276 2.57 7.64 -18.82
C ALA A 276 4.04 7.18 -18.67
N GLY A 277 4.38 5.93 -19.03
CA GLY A 277 5.77 5.47 -19.07
C GLY A 277 6.63 6.15 -20.15
N LYS A 278 6.01 6.72 -21.19
CA LYS A 278 6.68 7.48 -22.28
C LYS A 278 6.74 8.99 -22.02
N HIS A 279 5.95 9.47 -21.06
CA HIS A 279 5.75 10.87 -20.69
C HIS A 279 6.26 11.15 -19.27
N ALA A 280 7.45 10.64 -18.92
CA ALA A 280 8.13 11.15 -17.74
C ALA A 280 8.33 12.67 -17.95
N GLN A 281 7.88 13.49 -17.00
CA GLN A 281 7.89 14.96 -17.05
C GLN A 281 9.13 15.47 -17.77
N ARG A 282 8.92 16.16 -18.90
CA ARG A 282 10.04 16.66 -19.70
C ARG A 282 10.22 18.15 -19.48
N GLY A 283 11.45 18.56 -19.21
CA GLY A 283 11.77 19.96 -18.98
C GLY A 283 11.48 20.88 -20.17
N ASP A 284 11.30 20.34 -21.38
CA ASP A 284 10.98 21.05 -22.62
C ASP A 284 9.47 21.21 -22.88
N GLU A 285 8.60 20.71 -21.99
CA GLU A 285 7.17 21.05 -21.98
C GLU A 285 7.01 22.58 -21.90
N VAL A 286 6.13 23.15 -22.71
CA VAL A 286 5.92 24.60 -22.78
C VAL A 286 4.61 24.97 -22.10
N PHE A 287 4.69 25.86 -21.11
CA PHE A 287 3.55 26.35 -20.36
C PHE A 287 3.28 27.82 -20.68
N ASP A 288 2.03 28.25 -20.50
CA ASP A 288 1.70 29.67 -20.45
C ASP A 288 2.19 30.27 -19.11
N VAL A 289 2.92 31.38 -19.20
CA VAL A 289 3.30 32.23 -18.06
C VAL A 289 2.23 33.29 -17.88
N VAL A 290 1.76 33.48 -16.65
CA VAL A 290 0.67 34.40 -16.33
C VAL A 290 1.11 35.51 -15.38
N ASP A 291 0.31 36.58 -15.29
CA ASP A 291 0.46 37.63 -14.27
C ASP A 291 -0.36 37.30 -13.00
N GLU A 292 -0.36 38.23 -12.03
CA GLU A 292 -1.10 38.10 -10.78
C GLU A 292 -2.64 38.08 -10.94
N ASN A 293 -3.15 38.38 -12.13
CA ASN A 293 -4.57 38.35 -12.48
C ASN A 293 -4.93 37.12 -13.32
N ASP A 294 -4.01 36.16 -13.43
CA ASP A 294 -4.16 34.97 -14.27
C ASP A 294 -4.35 35.31 -15.77
N VAL A 295 -3.68 36.35 -16.26
CA VAL A 295 -3.65 36.71 -17.68
C VAL A 295 -2.34 36.23 -18.29
N VAL A 296 -2.41 35.55 -19.45
CA VAL A 296 -1.23 35.06 -20.17
C VAL A 296 -0.36 36.23 -20.62
N THR A 297 0.91 36.25 -20.20
CA THR A 297 1.90 37.27 -20.57
C THR A 297 2.99 36.74 -21.49
N GLY A 298 3.15 35.42 -21.57
CA GLY A 298 4.14 34.76 -22.42
C GLY A 298 4.09 33.24 -22.28
N GLN A 299 5.11 32.58 -22.82
CA GLN A 299 5.30 31.13 -22.74
C GLN A 299 6.75 30.83 -22.37
N SER A 300 6.96 29.79 -21.59
CA SER A 300 8.29 29.35 -21.17
C SER A 300 8.28 27.86 -20.91
N THR A 301 9.46 27.25 -20.89
CA THR A 301 9.59 25.82 -20.63
C THR A 301 9.31 25.52 -19.16
N ARG A 302 8.81 24.32 -18.85
CA ARG A 302 8.60 23.80 -17.48
C ARG A 302 9.84 24.04 -16.60
N ALA A 303 11.01 23.74 -17.13
CA ALA A 303 12.27 23.90 -16.41
C ALA A 303 12.54 25.37 -16.04
N GLU A 304 12.31 26.30 -16.96
CA GLU A 304 12.49 27.74 -16.73
C GLU A 304 11.42 28.30 -15.79
N VAL A 305 10.16 27.90 -15.95
CA VAL A 305 9.04 28.31 -15.09
C VAL A 305 9.34 27.98 -13.63
N HIS A 306 9.73 26.74 -13.33
CA HIS A 306 10.08 26.35 -11.98
C HIS A 306 11.37 26.99 -11.48
N ALA A 307 12.40 27.12 -12.33
CA ALA A 307 13.69 27.71 -11.95
C ALA A 307 13.58 29.21 -11.61
N GLN A 308 12.70 29.93 -12.30
CA GLN A 308 12.49 31.36 -12.12
C GLN A 308 11.29 31.69 -11.21
N GLY A 309 10.52 30.68 -10.81
CA GLY A 309 9.32 30.86 -9.99
C GLY A 309 8.23 31.66 -10.71
N LEU A 310 8.11 31.50 -12.03
CA LEU A 310 7.11 32.21 -12.82
C LEU A 310 5.70 31.72 -12.45
N LEU A 311 4.75 32.66 -12.42
CA LEU A 311 3.35 32.28 -12.20
C LEU A 311 2.85 31.51 -13.41
N HIS A 312 2.20 30.39 -13.13
CA HIS A 312 1.67 29.48 -14.15
C HIS A 312 0.38 28.83 -13.62
N ARG A 313 -0.18 27.88 -14.38
CA ARG A 313 -1.48 27.29 -14.10
C ARG A 313 -1.38 25.79 -13.89
N ALA A 314 -2.22 25.28 -12.99
CA ALA A 314 -2.41 23.85 -12.76
C ALA A 314 -3.88 23.51 -12.51
N VAL A 315 -4.18 22.22 -12.55
CA VAL A 315 -5.49 21.65 -12.22
C VAL A 315 -5.36 20.61 -11.14
N HIS A 316 -6.36 20.56 -10.26
CA HIS A 316 -6.52 19.49 -9.29
C HIS A 316 -7.87 18.83 -9.50
N VAL A 317 -7.90 17.50 -9.63
CA VAL A 317 -9.13 16.72 -9.77
C VAL A 317 -9.31 15.85 -8.53
N LEU A 318 -10.47 15.99 -7.89
CA LEU A 318 -10.93 15.15 -6.78
C LEU A 318 -11.99 14.17 -7.28
N VAL A 319 -11.63 12.90 -7.37
CA VAL A 319 -12.49 11.80 -7.79
C VAL A 319 -13.16 11.18 -6.57
N PHE A 320 -14.49 11.18 -6.57
CA PHE A 320 -15.30 10.60 -5.50
C PHE A 320 -15.96 9.30 -5.94
N ASN A 321 -16.05 8.34 -5.03
CA ASN A 321 -16.87 7.16 -5.23
C ASN A 321 -18.31 7.38 -4.73
N PRO A 322 -19.25 6.46 -5.01
CA PRO A 322 -20.64 6.59 -4.56
C PRO A 322 -20.85 6.60 -3.04
N LYS A 323 -19.83 6.29 -2.24
CA LYS A 323 -19.87 6.38 -0.77
C LYS A 323 -19.44 7.76 -0.26
N GLY A 324 -19.02 8.67 -1.14
CA GLY A 324 -18.50 9.99 -0.77
C GLY A 324 -17.03 9.96 -0.32
N GLU A 325 -16.31 8.87 -0.57
CA GLU A 325 -14.87 8.78 -0.30
C GLU A 325 -14.11 9.41 -1.46
N VAL A 326 -13.02 10.13 -1.16
CA VAL A 326 -12.14 10.78 -2.14
C VAL A 326 -10.97 9.87 -2.48
N TYR A 327 -10.64 9.73 -3.77
CA TYR A 327 -9.44 9.02 -4.18
C TYR A 327 -8.21 9.90 -3.96
N LEU A 328 -7.24 9.43 -3.18
CA LEU A 328 -5.95 10.10 -3.07
C LEU A 328 -4.87 9.25 -3.73
N GLN A 329 -3.90 9.91 -4.35
CA GLN A 329 -2.73 9.25 -4.90
C GLN A 329 -1.51 9.54 -4.05
N LYS A 330 -0.66 8.54 -3.87
CA LYS A 330 0.69 8.73 -3.34
C LYS A 330 1.63 8.95 -4.52
N ARG A 331 2.22 10.13 -4.58
CA ARG A 331 3.14 10.54 -5.65
C ARG A 331 4.32 9.58 -5.71
N SER A 332 4.76 9.27 -6.94
CA SER A 332 5.99 8.50 -7.13
C SER A 332 7.17 9.19 -6.45
N MET A 333 8.10 8.37 -5.97
CA MET A 333 9.37 8.84 -5.44
C MET A 333 10.32 9.38 -6.53
N LEU A 334 9.94 9.24 -7.81
CA LEU A 334 10.67 9.82 -8.95
C LEU A 334 10.28 11.26 -9.27
N LYS A 335 9.24 11.79 -8.62
CA LYS A 335 8.81 13.17 -8.84
C LYS A 335 9.84 14.17 -8.33
N ASP A 336 10.02 15.25 -9.07
CA ASP A 336 10.95 16.34 -8.78
C ASP A 336 10.54 17.08 -7.50
N THR A 337 9.22 17.27 -7.33
CA THR A 337 8.60 17.94 -6.19
C THR A 337 7.60 17.03 -5.47
N HIS A 338 7.59 17.15 -4.14
CA HIS A 338 6.70 16.41 -3.24
C HIS A 338 6.70 14.88 -3.46
N ALA A 339 7.86 14.31 -3.79
CA ALA A 339 8.04 12.86 -3.92
C ALA A 339 7.53 12.09 -2.69
N GLY A 340 6.76 11.02 -2.92
CA GLY A 340 6.22 10.16 -1.87
C GLY A 340 5.09 10.76 -1.03
N LYS A 341 4.68 12.00 -1.31
CA LYS A 341 3.57 12.67 -0.62
C LYS A 341 2.22 12.25 -1.19
N TRP A 342 1.18 12.35 -0.37
CA TRP A 342 -0.21 12.21 -0.78
C TRP A 342 -0.71 13.48 -1.46
N ASP A 343 -1.49 13.29 -2.52
CA ASP A 343 -1.98 14.35 -3.39
C ASP A 343 -3.42 14.06 -3.84
N SER A 344 -3.98 14.99 -4.59
CA SER A 344 -5.29 14.91 -5.28
C SER A 344 -5.40 13.65 -6.13
N SER A 345 -6.61 13.28 -6.54
CA SER A 345 -6.79 12.08 -7.37
C SER A 345 -6.03 12.15 -8.69
N SER A 346 -5.97 13.35 -9.26
CA SER A 346 -5.11 13.69 -10.37
C SER A 346 -4.74 15.17 -10.30
N SER A 347 -3.54 15.53 -10.73
CA SER A 347 -3.06 16.91 -10.73
C SER A 347 -1.97 17.13 -11.78
N GLY A 348 -2.02 18.26 -12.47
CA GLY A 348 -0.96 18.61 -13.41
C GLY A 348 -1.08 20.02 -13.98
N HIS A 349 -0.11 20.36 -14.81
CA HIS A 349 0.06 21.68 -15.40
C HIS A 349 -0.81 21.82 -16.66
N LEU A 350 -1.12 23.07 -17.03
CA LEU A 350 -1.73 23.35 -18.32
C LEU A 350 -0.63 23.44 -19.38
N ASP A 351 -0.86 22.82 -20.53
CA ASP A 351 -0.06 23.06 -21.73
C ASP A 351 -0.29 24.50 -22.25
N ALA A 352 0.67 25.03 -22.99
CA ALA A 352 0.53 26.32 -23.66
C ALA A 352 -0.75 26.42 -24.51
N GLY A 353 -1.61 27.40 -24.21
CA GLY A 353 -2.90 27.61 -24.87
C GLY A 353 -4.03 26.65 -24.45
N GLU A 354 -3.78 25.75 -23.50
CA GLU A 354 -4.79 24.85 -22.94
C GLU A 354 -5.68 25.59 -21.93
N ASP A 355 -6.95 25.21 -21.84
CA ASP A 355 -7.84 25.69 -20.78
C ASP A 355 -7.90 24.71 -19.59
N TYR A 356 -8.34 25.20 -18.43
CA TYR A 356 -8.39 24.40 -17.21
C TYR A 356 -9.26 23.14 -17.32
N ALA A 357 -10.39 23.19 -18.05
CA ALA A 357 -11.29 22.05 -18.14
C ALA A 357 -10.70 20.95 -19.03
N ALA A 358 -10.05 21.33 -20.14
CA ALA A 358 -9.32 20.44 -21.02
C ALA A 358 -8.15 19.77 -20.29
N ALA A 359 -7.34 20.55 -19.57
CA ALA A 359 -6.23 20.04 -18.77
C ALA A 359 -6.71 19.05 -17.71
N ALA A 360 -7.78 19.37 -16.97
CA ALA A 360 -8.32 18.47 -15.96
C ALA A 360 -8.79 17.12 -16.53
N ILE A 361 -9.33 17.10 -17.75
CA ILE A 361 -9.71 15.86 -18.44
C ILE A 361 -8.47 15.09 -18.93
N ARG A 362 -7.47 15.80 -19.48
CA ARG A 362 -6.21 15.22 -19.95
C ARG A 362 -5.45 14.56 -18.81
N GLU A 363 -5.17 15.29 -17.73
CA GLU A 363 -4.43 14.79 -16.56
C GLU A 363 -5.12 13.57 -15.94
N LEU A 364 -6.45 13.62 -15.78
CA LEU A 364 -7.23 12.50 -15.28
C LEU A 364 -7.10 11.25 -16.18
N ASN A 365 -7.01 11.45 -17.50
CA ASN A 365 -6.76 10.38 -18.45
C ASN A 365 -5.32 9.85 -18.37
N GLU A 366 -4.33 10.73 -18.29
CA GLU A 366 -2.91 10.35 -18.33
C GLU A 366 -2.48 9.61 -17.06
N GLU A 367 -2.91 10.08 -15.89
CA GLU A 367 -2.52 9.54 -14.59
C GLU A 367 -3.31 8.30 -14.18
N LEU A 368 -4.62 8.29 -14.42
CA LEU A 368 -5.51 7.21 -13.96
C LEU A 368 -6.11 6.36 -15.08
N LEU A 369 -5.93 6.73 -16.36
CA LEU A 369 -6.63 6.16 -17.53
C LEU A 369 -8.16 6.24 -17.40
N VAL A 370 -8.66 7.37 -16.91
CA VAL A 370 -10.09 7.61 -16.69
C VAL A 370 -10.61 8.64 -17.68
N ALA A 371 -11.65 8.26 -18.43
CA ALA A 371 -12.48 9.23 -19.14
C ALA A 371 -13.72 9.53 -18.27
N PRO A 372 -13.96 10.80 -17.89
CA PRO A 372 -15.10 11.12 -17.05
C PRO A 372 -16.41 10.88 -17.83
N ALA A 373 -17.35 10.16 -17.22
CA ALA A 373 -18.64 9.83 -17.86
C ALA A 373 -19.62 11.02 -17.95
N LYS A 374 -19.35 12.06 -17.17
CA LYS A 374 -20.07 13.34 -17.13
C LYS A 374 -19.02 14.47 -17.18
N PRO A 375 -19.40 15.70 -17.57
CA PRO A 375 -18.52 16.85 -17.42
C PRO A 375 -18.03 16.98 -15.97
N LEU A 376 -16.78 17.43 -15.81
CA LEU A 376 -16.22 17.71 -14.51
C LEU A 376 -16.96 18.88 -13.85
N GLU A 377 -17.25 18.77 -12.56
CA GLU A 377 -17.88 19.86 -11.80
C GLU A 377 -16.78 20.76 -11.24
N ARG A 378 -16.84 22.06 -11.52
CA ARG A 378 -15.88 23.04 -11.00
C ARG A 378 -16.20 23.37 -9.54
N LEU A 379 -15.26 23.10 -8.63
CA LEU A 379 -15.42 23.33 -7.19
C LEU A 379 -14.92 24.70 -6.74
N GLY A 380 -13.89 25.24 -7.40
CA GLY A 380 -13.28 26.50 -7.01
C GLY A 380 -11.94 26.76 -7.70
N LYS A 381 -11.33 27.89 -7.36
CA LYS A 381 -10.01 28.28 -7.85
C LYS A 381 -9.20 28.91 -6.72
N VAL A 382 -7.93 28.55 -6.64
CA VAL A 382 -6.96 29.11 -5.70
C VAL A 382 -5.96 29.96 -6.46
N ALA A 383 -5.65 31.15 -5.92
CA ALA A 383 -4.65 32.03 -6.50
C ALA A 383 -3.23 31.48 -6.33
N ALA A 384 -2.33 31.84 -7.24
CA ALA A 384 -0.93 31.48 -7.14
C ALA A 384 -0.27 31.99 -5.85
N GLY A 385 0.50 31.12 -5.20
CA GLY A 385 1.33 31.51 -4.07
C GLY A 385 2.18 30.36 -3.53
N PRO A 386 2.87 30.55 -2.39
CA PRO A 386 3.79 29.55 -1.85
C PRO A 386 3.13 28.21 -1.50
N GLY A 387 1.82 28.21 -1.20
CA GLY A 387 1.06 26.99 -0.90
C GLY A 387 0.70 26.16 -2.14
N THR A 388 0.83 26.73 -3.34
CA THR A 388 0.53 26.10 -4.63
C THR A 388 1.75 26.13 -5.55
N ASP A 389 2.97 26.30 -5.01
CA ASP A 389 4.19 26.38 -5.81
C ASP A 389 4.14 27.44 -6.94
N ASN A 390 3.46 28.56 -6.65
CA ASN A 390 3.19 29.69 -7.57
C ASN A 390 2.23 29.36 -8.74
N GLU A 391 1.34 28.39 -8.53
CA GLU A 391 0.34 27.98 -9.51
C GLU A 391 -1.05 28.55 -9.20
N PHE A 392 -1.73 29.11 -10.20
CA PHE A 392 -3.18 29.26 -10.15
C PHE A 392 -3.82 27.90 -10.38
N VAL A 393 -4.55 27.41 -9.38
CA VAL A 393 -5.10 26.06 -9.40
C VAL A 393 -6.61 26.09 -9.52
N GLU A 394 -7.16 25.52 -10.59
CA GLU A 394 -8.60 25.26 -10.68
C GLU A 394 -8.91 23.82 -10.25
N ILE A 395 -9.94 23.69 -9.41
CA ILE A 395 -10.24 22.45 -8.71
C ILE A 395 -11.55 21.88 -9.24
N TYR A 396 -11.51 20.60 -9.62
CA TYR A 396 -12.63 19.90 -10.22
C TYR A 396 -13.02 18.66 -9.42
N ARG A 397 -14.30 18.30 -9.51
CA ARG A 397 -14.87 17.06 -8.99
C ARG A 397 -15.19 16.11 -10.14
N ALA A 398 -14.86 14.84 -9.92
CA ALA A 398 -15.26 13.73 -10.78
C ALA A 398 -15.93 12.62 -9.97
N GLU A 399 -16.73 11.79 -10.61
CA GLU A 399 -17.34 10.60 -9.99
C GLU A 399 -16.79 9.34 -10.65
N SER A 400 -16.29 8.38 -9.85
CA SER A 400 -15.89 7.07 -10.35
C SER A 400 -15.93 6.00 -9.25
N ARG A 401 -16.20 4.75 -9.63
CA ARG A 401 -16.06 3.60 -8.73
C ARG A 401 -14.62 3.08 -8.63
N GLY A 402 -13.66 3.70 -9.31
CA GLY A 402 -12.26 3.23 -9.38
C GLY A 402 -12.01 2.07 -10.34
N LYS A 403 -13.06 1.49 -10.92
CA LYS A 403 -12.93 0.36 -11.84
C LYS A 403 -12.21 0.82 -13.11
N GLY A 404 -11.07 0.19 -13.40
CA GLY A 404 -10.29 0.47 -14.60
C GLY A 404 -9.11 1.41 -14.38
N PHE A 405 -8.93 1.94 -13.16
CA PHE A 405 -7.76 2.77 -12.86
C PHE A 405 -6.50 1.95 -13.11
N ARG A 406 -5.59 2.54 -13.89
CA ARG A 406 -4.23 2.02 -14.08
C ARG A 406 -3.29 3.16 -13.79
N ILE A 407 -2.35 2.86 -12.90
CA ILE A 407 -1.33 3.82 -12.47
C ILE A 407 0.02 3.36 -13.01
N HIS A 408 0.90 4.33 -13.25
CA HIS A 408 2.29 4.05 -13.62
C HIS A 408 3.24 4.52 -12.54
N GLY A 409 4.20 3.67 -12.15
CA GLY A 409 5.15 3.96 -11.07
C GLY A 409 6.04 5.19 -11.28
N ASN A 410 6.10 5.80 -12.47
CA ASN A 410 6.77 7.09 -12.68
C ASN A 410 6.00 8.26 -12.07
N GLU A 411 4.67 8.15 -12.07
CA GLU A 411 3.76 9.22 -11.69
C GLU A 411 3.21 8.96 -10.28
N ILE A 412 2.75 7.74 -10.05
CA ILE A 412 1.97 7.34 -8.88
C ILE A 412 2.53 6.04 -8.33
N ASP A 413 2.86 6.03 -7.04
CA ASP A 413 3.28 4.83 -6.33
C ASP A 413 2.11 3.89 -6.02
N CYS A 414 1.03 4.47 -5.46
CA CYS A 414 -0.23 3.80 -5.16
C CYS A 414 -1.36 4.83 -4.98
N GLY A 415 -2.60 4.38 -4.81
CA GLY A 415 -3.71 5.26 -4.47
C GLY A 415 -4.92 4.48 -3.96
N GLY A 416 -5.89 5.18 -3.38
CA GLY A 416 -7.08 4.57 -2.82
C GLY A 416 -8.15 5.58 -2.43
N PHE A 417 -9.37 5.09 -2.22
CA PHE A 417 -10.47 5.90 -1.70
C PHE A 417 -10.43 6.00 -0.17
N PHE A 418 -10.56 7.21 0.35
CA PHE A 418 -10.54 7.54 1.77
C PHE A 418 -11.77 8.35 2.18
N PRO A 419 -12.38 8.05 3.35
CA PRO A 419 -13.42 8.90 3.91
C PRO A 419 -12.89 10.31 4.22
N LEU A 420 -13.66 11.34 3.89
CA LEU A 420 -13.24 12.73 4.15
C LEU A 420 -12.86 13.00 5.62
N PRO A 421 -13.58 12.49 6.65
CA PRO A 421 -13.17 12.68 8.04
C PRO A 421 -11.79 12.11 8.36
N LEU A 422 -11.42 10.98 7.75
CA LEU A 422 -10.08 10.41 7.91
C LEU A 422 -9.02 11.29 7.25
N VAL A 423 -9.31 11.84 6.07
CA VAL A 423 -8.39 12.78 5.39
C VAL A 423 -8.20 14.05 6.21
N ASP A 424 -9.29 14.59 6.79
CA ASP A 424 -9.23 15.77 7.65
C ASP A 424 -8.36 15.52 8.89
N GLU A 425 -8.57 14.39 9.58
CA GLU A 425 -7.74 14.00 10.73
C GLU A 425 -6.27 13.79 10.34
N TRP A 426 -6.03 13.11 9.22
CA TRP A 426 -4.69 12.82 8.73
C TRP A 426 -3.92 14.11 8.38
N ILE A 427 -4.54 15.06 7.69
CA ILE A 427 -3.93 16.36 7.41
C ILE A 427 -3.65 17.13 8.71
N ALA A 428 -4.54 17.04 9.71
CA ALA A 428 -4.38 17.74 10.98
C ALA A 428 -3.23 17.18 11.82
N THR A 429 -3.03 15.86 11.84
CA THR A 429 -1.99 15.22 12.66
C THR A 429 -0.65 15.07 11.95
N ARG A 430 -0.66 14.85 10.64
CA ARG A 430 0.54 14.60 9.81
C ARG A 430 0.49 15.41 8.51
N PRO A 431 0.45 16.75 8.57
CA PRO A 431 0.42 17.59 7.38
C PRO A 431 1.66 17.40 6.49
N GLU A 432 2.76 16.87 7.03
CA GLU A 432 3.96 16.54 6.28
C GLU A 432 3.77 15.38 5.31
N ASP A 433 2.76 14.52 5.46
CA ASP A 433 2.52 13.40 4.56
C ASP A 433 1.95 13.84 3.20
N PHE A 434 1.47 15.08 3.09
CA PHE A 434 0.75 15.60 1.93
C PHE A 434 1.53 16.67 1.16
N ALA A 435 1.32 16.72 -0.15
CA ALA A 435 1.80 17.79 -1.01
C ALA A 435 1.19 19.13 -0.57
N THR A 436 1.97 20.21 -0.66
CA THR A 436 1.52 21.57 -0.28
C THR A 436 0.34 22.01 -1.14
N GLY A 437 0.41 21.79 -2.46
CA GLY A 437 -0.67 22.09 -3.40
C GLY A 437 -1.99 21.41 -3.01
N PHE A 438 -1.95 20.13 -2.66
CA PHE A 438 -3.15 19.41 -2.20
C PHE A 438 -3.73 20.02 -0.93
N LYS A 439 -2.91 20.24 0.11
CA LYS A 439 -3.42 20.81 1.37
C LYS A 439 -4.11 22.16 1.15
N THR A 440 -3.48 23.04 0.36
CA THR A 440 -4.01 24.38 0.08
C THR A 440 -5.32 24.31 -0.71
N THR A 441 -5.35 23.50 -1.76
CA THR A 441 -6.53 23.35 -2.64
C THR A 441 -7.68 22.63 -1.94
N PHE A 442 -7.40 21.54 -1.24
CA PHE A 442 -8.39 20.77 -0.48
C PHE A 442 -9.03 21.63 0.60
N ALA A 443 -8.25 22.39 1.38
CA ALA A 443 -8.79 23.32 2.38
C ALA A 443 -9.71 24.38 1.77
N ALA A 444 -9.37 24.91 0.59
CA ALA A 444 -10.16 25.93 -0.10
C ALA A 444 -11.54 25.44 -0.55
N VAL A 445 -11.68 24.15 -0.89
CA VAL A 445 -12.95 23.57 -1.35
C VAL A 445 -13.64 22.69 -0.31
N ARG A 446 -13.03 22.44 0.86
CA ARG A 446 -13.53 21.47 1.84
C ARG A 446 -14.97 21.72 2.29
N GLY A 447 -15.38 22.99 2.38
CA GLY A 447 -16.75 23.38 2.71
C GLY A 447 -17.80 23.06 1.64
N ASN A 448 -17.36 22.76 0.41
CA ASN A 448 -18.20 22.41 -0.74
C ASN A 448 -18.24 20.88 -1.00
N LEU A 449 -17.54 20.06 -0.21
CA LEU A 449 -17.30 18.62 -0.48
C LEU A 449 -18.23 17.65 0.25
#